data_AF-A0A7V8NM85-F1
#
_entry.id   AF-A0A7V8NM85-F1
#
_cell.length_a   1.000
_cell.length_b   1.000
_cell.length_c   1.000
_cell.angle_alpha   90.00
_cell.angle_beta   90.00
_cell.angle_gamma   90.00
#
_symmetry.space_group_name_H-M   'P 1'
#
loop_
_entity.id
_entity.type
_entity.pdbx_description
1 polymer ?
#
loop_
_entity_poly.entity_id
_entity_poly.type
_entity_poly.pdbx_seq_one_letter_code
_entity_poly.pdbx_strand_id
1 'polypeptide(L)'
;LLPRDPDGSAEKLAARLCKITGKRIAVIITDTFGRPWRLGLTNVAIGASGLPVLLDLRGTCDRDGKPLTATVLAVADELGAAAGLLMGKAEGTPAVLIRGYRFKPASEKAARIVRPASEDLFR
;
A
#
# COMPACT_ATOMS: atom_id res chain seq x y z
N LEU A 1 3.01 -17.90 -8.81
CA LEU A 1 3.92 -16.86 -9.36
C LEU A 1 3.30 -15.49 -9.11
N LEU A 2 4.11 -14.50 -8.73
CA LEU A 2 3.67 -13.11 -8.63
C LEU A 2 3.38 -12.51 -10.01
N PRO A 3 2.52 -11.48 -10.12
CA PRO A 3 2.35 -10.73 -11.37
C PRO A 3 3.69 -10.16 -11.86
N ARG A 4 3.90 -10.16 -13.19
CA ARG A 4 5.11 -9.54 -13.79
C ARG A 4 5.17 -8.03 -13.57
N ASP A 5 4.01 -7.38 -13.58
CA ASP A 5 3.84 -5.94 -13.37
C ASP A 5 2.59 -5.70 -12.49
N PRO A 6 2.74 -5.81 -11.16
CA PRO A 6 1.63 -5.61 -10.23
C PRO A 6 1.14 -4.16 -10.20
N ASP A 7 2.01 -3.16 -10.36
CA ASP A 7 1.60 -1.76 -10.46
C ASP A 7 0.76 -1.49 -11.72
N GLY A 8 1.20 -1.98 -12.88
CA GLY A 8 0.41 -1.88 -14.11
C GLY A 8 -0.91 -2.68 -14.04
N SER A 9 -0.95 -3.76 -13.26
CA SER A 9 -2.19 -4.50 -12.99
C SER A 9 -3.15 -3.66 -12.13
N ALA A 10 -2.65 -2.98 -11.10
CA ALA A 10 -3.45 -2.08 -10.27
C ALA A 10 -4.00 -0.90 -11.08
N GLU A 11 -3.18 -0.30 -11.95
CA GLU A 11 -3.58 0.80 -12.85
C GLU A 11 -4.71 0.39 -13.80
N LYS A 12 -4.57 -0.77 -14.46
CA LYS A 12 -5.61 -1.31 -15.36
C LYS A 12 -6.92 -1.55 -14.63
N LEU A 13 -6.86 -2.10 -13.41
CA LEU A 13 -8.04 -2.35 -12.60
C LEU A 13 -8.71 -1.03 -12.15
N ALA A 14 -7.93 -0.06 -11.68
CA ALA A 14 -8.43 1.26 -11.30
C ALA A 14 -9.11 1.96 -12.49
N ALA A 15 -8.48 1.94 -13.67
CA ALA A 15 -9.04 2.49 -14.90
C ALA A 15 -10.35 1.78 -15.30
N ARG A 16 -10.41 0.45 -15.20
CA ARG A 16 -11.62 -0.32 -15.51
C ARG A 16 -12.75 -0.05 -14.51
N LEU A 17 -12.45 0.02 -13.22
CA LEU A 17 -13.42 0.37 -12.17
C LEU A 17 -13.96 1.79 -12.40
N CYS A 18 -13.12 2.75 -12.76
CA CYS A 18 -13.55 4.10 -13.11
C CYS A 18 -14.50 4.09 -14.32
N LYS A 19 -14.16 3.36 -15.39
CA LYS A 19 -15.02 3.23 -16.58
C LYS A 19 -16.40 2.62 -16.28
N ILE A 20 -16.48 1.65 -15.37
CA ILE A 20 -17.74 0.95 -15.05
C ILE A 20 -18.57 1.74 -14.03
N THR A 21 -17.93 2.38 -13.05
CA THR A 21 -18.63 2.97 -11.89
C THR A 21 -18.71 4.49 -11.92
N GLY A 22 -17.95 5.16 -12.78
CA GLY A 22 -17.78 6.61 -12.78
C GLY A 22 -16.99 7.16 -11.57
N LYS A 23 -16.46 6.29 -10.69
CA LYS A 23 -15.75 6.67 -9.47
C LYS A 23 -14.25 6.48 -9.61
N ARG A 24 -13.48 7.44 -9.12
CA ARG A 24 -12.02 7.30 -8.96
C ARG A 24 -11.74 6.46 -7.71
N ILE A 25 -11.51 5.17 -7.92
CA ILE A 25 -11.22 4.20 -6.86
C ILE A 25 -9.73 3.87 -6.91
N ALA A 26 -9.03 4.08 -5.80
CA ALA A 26 -7.66 3.64 -5.64
C ALA A 26 -7.61 2.11 -5.49
N VAL A 27 -6.56 1.49 -6.01
CA VAL A 27 -6.38 0.04 -6.01
C VAL A 27 -5.02 -0.29 -5.40
N ILE A 28 -5.02 -1.27 -4.50
CA ILE A 28 -3.81 -1.88 -3.94
C ILE A 28 -3.90 -3.38 -4.24
N ILE A 29 -2.85 -3.94 -4.83
CA ILE A 29 -2.66 -5.37 -4.96
C ILE A 29 -1.72 -5.79 -3.83
N THR A 30 -2.15 -6.77 -3.04
CA THR A 30 -1.37 -7.27 -1.90
C THR A 30 -0.94 -8.71 -2.07
N ASP A 31 0.13 -9.09 -1.39
CA ASP A 31 0.47 -10.50 -1.18
C ASP A 31 0.98 -10.72 0.25
N THR A 32 1.04 -11.98 0.67
CA THR A 32 1.33 -12.39 2.05
C THR A 32 2.83 -12.60 2.27
N PHE A 33 3.42 -11.82 3.17
CA PHE A 33 4.85 -11.85 3.46
C PHE A 33 5.11 -12.09 4.95
N GLY A 34 6.22 -12.78 5.24
CA GLY A 34 6.86 -12.70 6.55
C GLY A 34 7.64 -11.39 6.69
N ARG A 35 8.15 -11.11 7.89
CA ARG A 35 9.00 -9.92 8.13
C ARG A 35 10.03 -10.21 9.21
N PRO A 36 11.24 -9.64 9.13
CA PRO A 36 12.30 -9.88 10.11
C PRO A 36 11.83 -9.67 11.56
N TRP A 37 12.35 -10.52 12.45
CA TRP A 37 12.17 -10.44 13.91
C TRP A 37 10.73 -10.61 14.44
N ARG A 38 9.76 -11.00 13.60
CA ARG A 38 8.37 -11.24 14.03
C ARG A 38 7.85 -12.58 13.53
N LEU A 39 7.11 -13.26 14.41
CA LEU A 39 6.32 -14.43 14.02
C LEU A 39 5.07 -14.00 13.26
N GLY A 40 4.63 -14.86 12.34
CA GLY A 40 3.41 -14.66 11.55
C GLY A 40 3.62 -13.90 10.24
N LEU A 41 2.57 -13.90 9.42
CA LEU A 41 2.54 -13.27 8.10
C LEU A 41 1.62 -12.06 8.09
N THR A 42 1.88 -11.10 7.21
CA THR A 42 1.00 -9.95 6.95
C THR A 42 0.84 -9.76 5.45
N ASN A 43 -0.24 -9.11 5.03
CA ASN A 43 -0.30 -8.61 3.67
C ASN A 43 0.54 -7.33 3.56
N VAL A 44 1.26 -7.20 2.45
CA VAL A 44 2.00 -6.00 2.02
C VAL A 44 1.58 -5.62 0.60
N ALA A 45 1.71 -4.36 0.23
CA ALA A 45 1.43 -3.87 -1.11
C ALA A 45 2.53 -4.30 -2.08
N ILE A 46 2.13 -4.99 -3.14
CA ILE A 46 3.02 -5.33 -4.26
C ILE A 46 2.69 -4.52 -5.52
N GLY A 47 1.50 -3.91 -5.60
CA GLY A 47 1.10 -3.00 -6.67
C GLY A 47 0.12 -1.94 -6.17
N ALA A 48 0.17 -0.73 -6.71
CA ALA A 48 -0.70 0.38 -6.30
C ALA A 48 -1.09 1.30 -7.45
N SER A 49 -2.26 1.94 -7.33
CA SER A 49 -2.72 2.99 -8.25
C SER A 49 -3.72 3.92 -7.58
N GLY A 50 -3.59 5.23 -7.82
CA GLY A 50 -4.56 6.25 -7.43
C GLY A 50 -4.47 6.75 -5.99
N LEU A 51 -3.46 6.33 -5.23
CA LEU A 51 -3.18 6.78 -3.86
C LEU A 51 -1.67 6.98 -3.62
N PRO A 52 -1.27 7.76 -2.59
CA PRO A 52 0.11 7.76 -2.12
C PRO A 52 0.43 6.43 -1.46
N VAL A 53 1.58 5.85 -1.78
CA VAL A 53 2.03 4.58 -1.17
C VAL A 53 2.80 4.83 0.11
N LEU A 54 3.45 6.00 0.20
CA LEU A 54 4.11 6.52 1.38
C LEU A 54 3.51 7.87 1.75
N LEU A 55 3.31 8.12 3.05
CA LEU A 55 3.02 9.45 3.57
C LEU A 55 4.25 9.95 4.33
N ASP A 56 4.99 10.86 3.69
CA ASP A 56 6.16 11.49 4.28
C ASP A 56 5.73 12.66 5.18
N LEU A 57 5.90 12.50 6.49
CA LEU A 57 5.60 13.52 7.48
C LEU A 57 6.86 14.27 7.93
N ARG A 58 8.02 13.97 7.36
CA ARG A 58 9.27 14.65 7.74
C ARG A 58 9.17 16.14 7.42
N GLY A 59 9.62 16.97 8.35
CA GLY A 59 9.50 18.43 8.27
C GLY A 59 8.13 18.97 8.68
N THR A 60 7.14 18.13 8.99
CA THR A 60 5.91 18.55 9.68
C THR A 60 6.12 18.56 11.20
N CYS A 61 5.18 19.11 11.97
CA CYS A 61 5.24 19.14 13.43
C CYS A 61 4.28 18.11 14.05
N ASP A 62 4.68 17.55 15.19
CA ASP A 62 3.79 16.78 16.06
C ASP A 62 2.81 17.69 16.82
N ARG A 63 2.00 17.07 17.70
CA ARG A 63 1.00 17.79 18.51
C ARG A 63 1.60 18.86 19.41
N ASP A 64 2.85 18.68 19.86
CA ASP A 64 3.53 19.57 20.79
C ASP A 64 4.43 20.58 20.04
N GLY A 65 4.33 20.63 18.70
CA GLY A 65 5.07 21.54 17.84
C GLY A 65 6.49 21.09 17.50
N LYS A 66 6.90 19.87 17.86
CA LYS A 66 8.25 19.36 17.56
C LYS A 66 8.31 18.81 16.14
N PRO A 67 9.41 19.05 15.39
CA PRO A 67 9.54 18.57 14.03
C PRO A 67 9.66 17.04 13.98
N LEU A 68 8.93 16.41 13.07
CA LEU A 68 9.09 15.01 12.72
C LEU A 68 10.29 14.86 11.76
N THR A 69 11.25 14.00 12.11
CA THR A 69 12.51 13.85 11.36
C THR A 69 12.67 12.51 10.64
N ALA A 70 11.99 11.47 11.12
CA ALA A 70 12.12 10.09 10.60
C ALA A 70 10.77 9.44 10.27
N THR A 71 9.68 10.22 10.22
CA THR A 71 8.32 9.68 10.14
C THR A 71 7.83 9.60 8.70
N VAL A 72 7.88 8.40 8.13
CA VAL A 72 7.27 8.06 6.84
C VAL A 72 6.35 6.86 7.07
N LEU A 73 5.06 7.00 6.76
CA LEU A 73 4.09 5.93 6.92
C LEU A 73 3.99 5.13 5.62
N ALA A 74 4.04 3.81 5.71
CA ALA A 74 3.77 2.91 4.58
C ALA A 74 2.26 2.69 4.41
N VAL A 75 1.56 3.74 3.96
CA VAL A 75 0.09 3.79 3.88
C VAL A 75 -0.49 2.60 3.11
N ALA A 76 0.10 2.24 1.97
CA ALA A 76 -0.40 1.11 1.17
C ALA A 76 -0.23 -0.24 1.90
N ASP A 77 0.86 -0.42 2.66
CA ASP A 77 1.06 -1.62 3.49
C ASP A 77 0.09 -1.66 4.67
N GLU A 78 -0.16 -0.54 5.35
CA GLU A 78 -1.11 -0.48 6.47
C GLU A 78 -2.53 -0.85 6.01
N LEU A 79 -2.99 -0.28 4.90
CA LEU A 79 -4.28 -0.60 4.31
C LEU A 79 -4.33 -2.06 3.81
N GLY A 80 -3.26 -2.52 3.18
CA GLY A 80 -3.13 -3.90 2.71
C GLY A 80 -3.15 -4.93 3.84
N ALA A 81 -2.45 -4.65 4.94
CA ALA A 81 -2.42 -5.48 6.14
C ALA A 81 -3.81 -5.56 6.79
N ALA A 82 -4.51 -4.42 6.92
CA ALA A 82 -5.87 -4.39 7.45
C ALA A 82 -6.85 -5.17 6.56
N ALA A 83 -6.77 -5.01 5.23
CA ALA A 83 -7.57 -5.78 4.29
C ALA A 83 -7.29 -7.29 4.40
N GLY A 84 -6.02 -7.68 4.61
CA GLY A 84 -5.61 -9.08 4.73
C GLY A 84 -6.30 -9.84 5.86
N LEU A 85 -6.74 -9.16 6.93
CA LEU A 85 -7.53 -9.77 8.00
C LEU A 85 -8.93 -10.20 7.53
N LEU A 86 -9.53 -9.43 6.61
CA LEU A 86 -10.88 -9.68 6.10
C LEU A 86 -10.91 -10.60 4.86
N MET A 87 -9.79 -10.73 4.15
CA MET A 87 -9.68 -11.66 3.02
C MET A 87 -9.73 -13.12 3.45
N GLY A 88 -9.29 -13.43 4.68
CA GLY A 88 -9.00 -14.80 5.11
C GLY A 88 -7.88 -15.43 4.26
N LYS A 89 -7.26 -16.52 4.74
CA LYS A 89 -6.18 -17.17 3.97
C LYS A 89 -6.67 -18.24 3.01
N ALA A 90 -7.84 -18.81 3.27
CA ALA A 90 -8.45 -19.87 2.46
C ALA A 90 -9.96 -19.65 2.24
N GLU A 91 -10.47 -18.47 2.56
CA GLU A 91 -11.91 -18.19 2.60
C GLU A 91 -12.48 -17.75 1.24
N GLY A 92 -11.63 -17.64 0.21
CA GLY A 92 -12.07 -17.28 -1.13
C GLY A 92 -12.54 -15.82 -1.26
N THR A 93 -12.08 -14.92 -0.39
CA THR A 93 -12.38 -13.47 -0.46
C THR A 93 -11.17 -12.71 -1.03
N PRO A 94 -11.09 -12.51 -2.36
CA PRO A 94 -9.89 -11.96 -3.02
C PRO A 94 -9.85 -10.43 -3.04
N ALA A 95 -10.88 -9.74 -2.53
CA ALA A 95 -10.96 -8.29 -2.58
C ALA A 95 -11.70 -7.73 -1.36
N VAL A 96 -11.22 -6.59 -0.87
CA VAL A 96 -11.81 -5.84 0.23
C VAL A 96 -11.95 -4.39 -0.19
N LEU A 97 -13.10 -3.77 0.13
CA LEU A 97 -13.33 -2.35 -0.13
C LEU A 97 -13.17 -1.55 1.15
N ILE A 98 -12.13 -0.73 1.22
CA ILE A 98 -11.90 0.20 2.32
C ILE A 98 -12.60 1.53 2.00
N ARG A 99 -13.38 2.06 2.96
CA ARG A 99 -14.04 3.38 2.86
C ARG A 99 -13.70 4.22 4.07
N GLY A 100 -13.68 5.55 3.90
CA GLY A 100 -13.46 6.51 4.98
C GLY A 100 -12.01 6.95 5.19
N TYR A 101 -11.03 6.25 4.61
CA TYR A 101 -9.65 6.71 4.60
C TYR A 101 -9.49 7.93 3.67
N ARG A 102 -8.97 9.03 4.20
CA ARG A 102 -8.79 10.29 3.48
C ARG A 102 -7.35 10.41 2.99
N PHE A 103 -7.17 10.63 1.71
CA PHE A 103 -5.85 10.84 1.08
C PHE A 103 -5.99 11.79 -0.10
N LYS A 104 -4.88 12.41 -0.50
CA LYS A 104 -4.79 13.16 -1.76
C LYS A 104 -4.49 12.17 -2.89
N PRO A 105 -5.28 12.12 -3.98
CA PRO A 105 -4.98 11.22 -5.09
C PRO A 105 -3.55 11.43 -5.61
N ALA A 106 -2.84 10.32 -5.84
CA ALA A 106 -1.49 10.33 -6.40
C ALA A 106 -1.32 9.12 -7.33
N SER A 107 -0.41 9.25 -8.31
CA SER A 107 -0.06 8.15 -9.21
C SER A 107 1.28 7.55 -8.77
N GLU A 108 1.27 6.90 -7.61
CA GLU A 108 2.45 6.25 -7.04
C GLU A 108 2.40 4.73 -7.19
N LYS A 109 3.57 4.15 -7.42
CA LYS A 109 3.79 2.71 -7.57
C LYS A 109 4.22 2.10 -6.25
N ALA A 110 3.74 0.90 -5.93
CA ALA A 110 4.15 0.15 -4.74
C ALA A 110 5.66 -0.13 -4.74
N ALA A 111 6.30 -0.21 -5.91
CA ALA A 111 7.75 -0.30 -6.04
C ALA A 111 8.52 0.81 -5.29
N ARG A 112 7.91 1.97 -5.02
CA ARG A 112 8.53 3.05 -4.22
C ARG A 112 8.66 2.73 -2.72
N ILE A 113 7.90 1.75 -2.21
CA ILE A 113 7.99 1.30 -0.82
C ILE A 113 9.27 0.50 -0.62
N VAL A 114 9.71 -0.22 -1.66
CA VAL A 114 10.93 -1.02 -1.62
C VAL A 114 12.12 -0.08 -1.46
N ARG A 115 12.92 -0.35 -0.43
CA ARG A 115 14.10 0.44 -0.14
C ARG A 115 15.08 0.37 -1.32
N PRO A 116 15.64 1.51 -1.76
CA PRO A 116 16.69 1.51 -2.77
C PRO A 116 17.90 0.68 -2.32
N ALA A 117 18.57 -0.01 -3.26
CA ALA A 117 19.71 -0.86 -2.95
C ALA A 117 20.85 -0.13 -2.22
N SER A 118 21.03 1.17 -2.48
CA SER A 118 22.03 2.01 -1.82
C SER A 118 21.74 2.29 -0.34
N GLU A 119 20.51 2.07 0.11
CA GLU A 119 20.05 2.33 1.48
C GLU A 119 19.79 1.03 2.27
N ASP A 120 19.81 -0.12 1.59
CA ASP A 120 19.48 -1.43 2.14
C ASP A 120 20.72 -2.11 2.74
N LEU A 121 20.83 -2.04 4.07
CA LEU A 121 21.93 -2.64 4.83
C LEU A 121 21.74 -4.14 5.09
N PHE A 122 20.63 -4.73 4.64
CA PHE A 122 20.29 -6.14 4.87
C PHE A 122 20.41 -7.01 3.61
N ARG A 123 20.71 -6.39 2.46
CA ARG A 123 20.87 -7.06 1.17
C ARG A 123 22.23 -7.74 1.03
#